data_AF-A0AAN8FA70-F1
#
_entry.id   AF-A0AAN8FA70-F1
#
_cell.length_a   1.000
_cell.length_b   1.000
_cell.length_c   1.000
_cell.angle_alpha   90.00
_cell.angle_beta   90.00
_cell.angle_gamma   90.00
#
_symmetry.space_group_name_H-M   'P 1'
#
loop_
_entity.id
_entity.type
_entity.pdbx_description
1 polymer ?
#
loop_
_entity_poly.entity_id
_entity_poly.type
_entity_poly.pdbx_seq_one_letter_code
_entity_poly.pdbx_strand_id
1 'polypeptide(L)'
;VTVLLGHNGAGKSTTFAVICGITAPTAGNVYIYDLDIEKERSACRKKIGLCPQGNALFNRLTVNEHLWLIHGLKGGSGSYKTEGQQLLDKLELDEKSDE
;
A
#
# COMPACT_ATOMS: atom_id res chain seq x y z
N VAL A 1 -15.60 -5.05 -6.14
CA VAL A 1 -14.81 -5.69 -5.06
C VAL A 1 -14.64 -7.15 -5.42
N THR A 2 -13.42 -7.68 -5.34
CA THR A 2 -13.10 -9.07 -5.73
C THR A 2 -12.39 -9.75 -4.55
N VAL A 3 -12.64 -11.03 -4.34
CA VAL A 3 -12.10 -11.80 -3.20
C VAL A 3 -11.39 -13.06 -3.72
N LEU A 4 -10.23 -13.37 -3.14
CA LEU A 4 -9.48 -14.60 -3.40
C LEU A 4 -9.57 -15.53 -2.18
N LEU A 5 -10.24 -16.67 -2.33
CA LEU A 5 -10.50 -17.64 -1.24
C LEU A 5 -9.78 -18.98 -1.49
N GLY A 6 -9.40 -19.65 -0.40
CA GLY A 6 -8.69 -20.93 -0.43
C GLY A 6 -8.00 -21.23 0.90
N HIS A 7 -7.57 -22.48 1.11
CA HIS A 7 -6.88 -22.90 2.33
C HIS A 7 -5.49 -22.26 2.48
N ASN A 8 -4.86 -22.38 3.66
CA ASN A 8 -3.47 -21.95 3.86
C ASN A 8 -2.54 -22.76 2.94
N GLY A 9 -1.61 -22.09 2.28
CA GLY A 9 -0.76 -22.72 1.26
C GLY A 9 -1.36 -22.79 -0.15
N ALA A 10 -2.62 -22.41 -0.37
CA ALA A 10 -3.23 -22.37 -1.72
C ALA A 10 -2.65 -21.27 -2.65
N GLY A 11 -1.62 -20.53 -2.21
CA GLY A 11 -0.96 -19.50 -3.02
C GLY A 11 -1.51 -18.07 -2.89
N LYS A 12 -2.57 -17.83 -2.10
CA LYS A 12 -3.21 -16.50 -1.99
C LYS A 12 -2.24 -15.35 -1.72
N SER A 13 -1.44 -15.45 -0.65
CA SER A 13 -0.48 -14.40 -0.27
C SER A 13 0.61 -14.23 -1.35
N THR A 14 1.02 -15.32 -1.99
CA THR A 14 1.95 -15.29 -3.12
C THR A 14 1.36 -14.58 -4.32
N THR A 15 0.08 -14.83 -4.65
CA THR A 15 -0.64 -14.13 -5.72
C THR A 15 -0.73 -12.64 -5.44
N PHE A 16 -1.08 -12.23 -4.21
CA PHE A 16 -1.08 -10.81 -3.83
C PHE A 16 0.33 -10.18 -3.94
N ALA A 17 1.38 -10.89 -3.51
CA ALA A 17 2.76 -10.40 -3.63
C ALA A 17 3.17 -10.18 -5.10
N VAL A 18 2.73 -11.06 -6.01
CA VAL A 18 2.94 -10.90 -7.46
C VAL A 18 2.16 -9.71 -8.01
N ILE A 19 0.88 -9.57 -7.66
CA ILE A 19 0.05 -8.43 -8.10
C ILE A 19 0.63 -7.09 -7.64
N CYS A 20 1.14 -7.02 -6.42
CA CYS A 20 1.74 -5.81 -5.86
C CYS A 20 3.19 -5.56 -6.34
N GLY A 21 3.76 -6.45 -7.15
CA GLY A 21 5.13 -6.34 -7.65
C GLY A 21 6.22 -6.51 -6.57
N ILE A 22 5.91 -7.24 -5.49
CA ILE A 22 6.88 -7.65 -4.45
C ILE A 22 7.68 -8.86 -4.94
N THR A 23 7.03 -9.75 -5.69
CA THR A 23 7.65 -10.95 -6.26
C THR A 23 7.36 -10.99 -7.76
N ALA A 24 8.37 -11.27 -8.58
CA ALA A 24 8.17 -11.40 -10.02
C ALA A 24 7.36 -12.68 -10.36
N PRO A 25 6.44 -12.64 -11.33
CA PRO A 25 5.79 -13.85 -11.81
C PRO A 25 6.81 -14.77 -12.48
N THR A 26 6.69 -16.09 -12.28
CA THR A 26 7.52 -17.06 -13.01
C THR A 26 7.18 -17.10 -14.50
N ALA A 27 5.90 -16.88 -14.83
CA ALA A 27 5.42 -16.78 -16.20
C ALA A 27 4.16 -15.90 -16.26
N GLY A 28 3.84 -15.37 -17.44
CA GLY A 28 2.71 -14.47 -17.66
C GLY A 28 3.02 -13.03 -17.28
N ASN A 29 2.00 -12.17 -17.36
CA ASN A 29 2.10 -10.73 -17.14
C ASN A 29 1.01 -10.26 -16.18
N VAL A 30 1.30 -9.19 -15.45
CA VAL A 30 0.33 -8.49 -14.60
C VAL A 30 0.27 -7.04 -15.04
N TYR A 31 -0.94 -6.57 -15.32
CA TYR A 31 -1.19 -5.21 -15.77
C TYR A 31 -1.96 -4.42 -14.71
N ILE A 32 -1.50 -3.22 -14.41
CA ILE A 32 -2.08 -2.30 -13.44
C ILE A 32 -2.39 -1.00 -14.15
N TYR A 33 -3.66 -0.72 -14.42
CA TYR A 33 -4.08 0.40 -15.28
C TYR A 33 -3.37 0.37 -16.64
N ASP A 34 -3.38 -0.80 -17.30
CA ASP A 34 -2.73 -1.09 -18.60
C ASP A 34 -1.19 -1.00 -18.61
N LEU A 35 -0.57 -0.73 -17.47
CA LEU A 35 0.88 -0.72 -17.31
C LEU A 35 1.38 -2.10 -16.89
N ASP A 36 2.43 -2.60 -17.52
CA ASP A 36 3.04 -3.88 -17.16
C ASP A 36 3.85 -3.71 -15.85
N ILE A 37 3.49 -4.44 -14.79
CA ILE A 37 4.13 -4.29 -13.48
C ILE A 37 5.64 -4.50 -13.55
N GLU A 38 6.15 -5.39 -14.41
CA GLU A 38 7.58 -5.72 -14.47
C GLU A 38 8.38 -4.63 -15.20
N LYS A 39 7.75 -3.99 -16.19
CA LYS A 39 8.38 -2.92 -16.99
C LYS A 39 8.22 -1.55 -16.34
N GLU A 40 7.11 -1.33 -15.63
CA GLU A 40 6.65 -0.01 -15.19
C GLU A 40 6.43 0.04 -13.66
N ARG A 41 7.24 -0.72 -12.91
CA ARG A 41 7.13 -0.92 -11.44
C ARG A 41 6.83 0.36 -10.66
N SER A 42 7.56 1.45 -10.92
CA SER A 42 7.40 2.70 -10.17
C SER A 42 6.01 3.33 -10.40
N ALA A 43 5.56 3.38 -11.65
CA ALA A 43 4.26 3.93 -12.01
C ALA A 43 3.12 3.08 -11.46
N CYS A 44 3.24 1.75 -11.57
CA CYS A 44 2.26 0.81 -11.02
C CYS A 44 2.16 0.89 -9.49
N ARG A 45 3.28 0.89 -8.76
CA ARG A 45 3.28 0.94 -7.28
C ARG A 45 2.72 2.23 -6.69
N LYS A 46 2.75 3.34 -7.45
CA LYS A 46 2.05 4.58 -7.08
C LYS A 46 0.53 4.44 -7.14
N LYS A 47 0.01 3.49 -7.93
CA LYS A 47 -1.42 3.22 -8.12
C LYS A 47 -1.97 2.09 -7.23
N ILE A 48 -1.10 1.41 -6.46
CA ILE A 48 -1.48 0.27 -5.60
C ILE A 48 -1.31 0.64 -4.12
N GLY A 49 -2.30 0.33 -3.30
CA GLY A 49 -2.19 0.26 -1.84
C GLY A 49 -2.15 -1.20 -1.39
N LEU A 50 -1.27 -1.54 -0.45
CA LEU A 50 -1.17 -2.89 0.13
C LEU A 50 -1.23 -2.78 1.65
N CYS A 51 -2.14 -3.54 2.26
CA CYS A 51 -2.14 -3.80 3.69
C CYS A 51 -1.55 -5.21 3.90
N PRO A 52 -0.34 -5.35 4.47
CA PRO A 52 0.28 -6.65 4.69
C PRO A 52 -0.44 -7.46 5.78
N GLN A 53 -0.11 -8.75 5.90
CA GLN A 53 -0.67 -9.61 6.94
C GLN A 53 -0.27 -9.21 8.37
N GLY A 54 0.90 -8.58 8.52
CA GLY A 54 1.39 -8.05 9.80
C GLY A 54 1.22 -6.53 9.88
N ASN A 55 1.28 -5.99 11.10
CA ASN A 55 1.23 -4.55 11.32
C ASN A 55 2.49 -3.88 10.76
N ALA A 56 2.31 -2.96 9.81
CA ALA A 56 3.37 -2.15 9.24
C ALA A 56 3.54 -0.83 10.02
N LEU A 57 3.63 -0.92 11.35
CA LEU A 57 3.77 0.24 12.23
C LEU A 57 5.21 0.41 12.71
N PHE A 58 5.69 1.65 12.69
CA PHE A 58 6.95 2.09 13.26
C PHE A 58 6.71 2.61 14.68
N ASN A 59 7.03 1.81 15.70
CA ASN A 59 6.74 2.10 17.11
C ASN A 59 7.32 3.40 17.70
N ARG A 60 8.12 4.14 16.93
CA ARG A 60 8.74 5.41 17.33
C ARG A 60 8.16 6.62 16.59
N LEU A 61 7.21 6.40 15.69
CA LEU A 61 6.58 7.44 14.90
C LEU A 61 5.14 7.60 15.36
N THR A 62 4.71 8.84 15.52
CA THR A 62 3.30 9.15 15.74
C THR A 62 2.47 8.82 14.49
N VAL A 63 1.14 8.84 14.60
CA VAL A 63 0.25 8.69 13.44
C VAL A 63 0.53 9.76 12.38
N ASN A 64 0.70 11.02 12.77
CA ASN A 64 1.05 12.11 11.85
C ASN A 64 2.39 11.88 11.15
N GLU A 65 3.41 11.44 11.89
CA GLU A 65 4.73 11.14 11.33
C GLU A 65 4.68 9.94 10.37
N HIS A 66 3.86 8.94 10.66
CA HIS A 66 3.57 7.84 9.73
C HIS A 66 2.96 8.35 8.43
N LEU A 67 1.91 9.16 8.51
CA LEU A 67 1.22 9.69 7.32
C LEU A 67 2.17 10.55 6.48
N TRP A 68 2.97 11.39 7.11
CA TRP A 68 4.03 12.16 6.45
C TRP A 68 5.05 11.27 5.74
N LEU A 69 5.55 10.24 6.44
CA LEU A 69 6.54 9.31 5.89
C LEU A 69 5.99 8.57 4.67
N ILE A 70 4.77 8.02 4.78
CA ILE A 70 4.12 7.29 3.69
C ILE A 70 3.84 8.21 2.49
N HIS A 71 3.39 9.44 2.73
CA HIS A 71 3.20 10.44 1.67
C HIS A 71 4.50 10.68 0.88
N GLY A 72 5.63 10.85 1.58
CA GLY A 72 6.94 10.98 0.96
C GLY A 72 7.38 9.74 0.18
N LEU A 73 7.24 8.55 0.76
CA LEU A 73 7.61 7.28 0.12
C LEU A 73 6.77 6.97 -1.13
N LYS A 74 5.52 7.42 -1.17
CA LYS A 74 4.64 7.33 -2.35
C LYS A 74 4.97 8.36 -3.45
N GLY A 75 5.92 9.27 -3.18
CA GLY A 75 6.31 10.33 -4.10
C GLY A 75 5.29 11.47 -4.16
N GLY A 76 4.58 11.71 -3.06
CA GLY A 76 3.73 12.88 -2.90
C GLY A 76 4.55 14.17 -3.01
N SER A 77 3.91 15.21 -3.56
CA SER A 77 4.50 16.54 -3.72
C SER A 77 3.69 17.56 -2.92
N GLY A 78 4.38 18.49 -2.25
CA GLY A 78 3.73 19.52 -1.46
C GLY A 78 3.44 19.07 -0.02
N SER A 79 2.38 19.59 0.56
CA SER A 79 2.02 19.33 1.96
C SER A 79 1.14 18.10 2.08
N TYR A 80 1.53 17.15 2.94
CA TYR A 80 0.70 15.98 3.27
C TYR A 80 -0.52 16.33 4.13
N LYS A 81 -0.55 17.51 4.78
CA LYS A 81 -1.52 17.84 5.85
C LYS A 81 -2.98 17.67 5.42
N THR A 82 -3.34 18.10 4.21
CA THR A 82 -4.72 18.01 3.73
C THR A 82 -5.16 16.56 3.53
N GLU A 83 -4.31 15.75 2.88
CA GLU A 83 -4.58 14.32 2.67
C GLU A 83 -4.54 13.54 3.98
N GLY A 84 -3.57 13.85 4.84
CA GLY A 84 -3.43 13.29 6.18
C GLY A 84 -4.66 13.53 7.04
N GLN A 85 -5.13 14.77 7.12
CA GLN A 85 -6.36 15.09 7.88
C GLN A 85 -7.57 14.36 7.32
N GLN A 86 -7.74 14.31 6.00
CA GLN A 86 -8.83 13.55 5.38
C GLN A 86 -8.78 12.06 5.72
N LEU A 87 -7.59 11.47 5.86
CA LEU A 87 -7.43 10.08 6.27
C LEU A 87 -7.74 9.90 7.75
N LEU A 88 -7.28 10.80 8.62
CA LEU A 88 -7.59 10.77 10.06
C LEU A 88 -9.10 10.86 10.29
N ASP A 89 -9.79 11.80 9.64
CA ASP A 89 -11.23 11.98 9.77
C ASP A 89 -11.99 10.74 9.28
N LYS A 90 -11.57 10.15 8.15
CA LYS A 90 -12.22 8.95 7.59
C LYS A 90 -11.98 7.69 8.41
N LEU A 91 -10.90 7.65 9.17
CA LEU A 91 -10.51 6.51 10.01
C LEU A 91 -10.90 6.71 11.48
N GLU A 92 -11.44 7.88 11.83
CA GLU A 92 -11.79 8.27 13.21
C GLU A 92 -10.57 8.16 14.15
N LEU A 93 -9.43 8.70 13.70
CA LEU A 93 -8.14 8.67 14.40
C LEU A 93 -7.57 10.06 14.73
N ASP A 94 -8.37 11.11 14.60
CA ASP A 94 -7.99 12.49 14.85
C ASP A 94 -7.48 12.72 16.29
N GLU A 95 -8.12 12.12 17.29
CA GLU A 95 -7.68 12.22 18.69
C GLU A 95 -6.31 11.57 18.96
N LYS A 96 -5.86 10.69 18.07
CA LYS A 96 -4.59 9.94 18.18
C LYS A 96 -3.51 10.44 17.24
N SER A 97 -3.68 11.61 16.63
CA SER A 97 -2.77 12.09 15.60
C SER A 97 -1.32 12.22 16.06
N ASP A 98 -1.12 12.49 17.35
CA ASP A 98 0.19 12.70 17.99
C ASP A 98 0.64 11.55 18.90
N GLU A 99 -0.12 10.43 18.93
CA GLU A 99 0.29 9.14 19.51
C GLU A 99 1.13 8.34 18.52
#